data_AF-A0A1A8L3Z5-F1
#
_entry.id   AF-A0A1A8L3Z5-F1
#
_cell.length_a   1.000
_cell.length_b   1.000
_cell.length_c   1.000
_cell.angle_alpha   90.00
_cell.angle_beta   90.00
_cell.angle_gamma   90.00
#
_symmetry.space_group_name_H-M   'P 1'
#
loop_
_entity.id
_entity.type
_entity.pdbx_description
1 polymer ?
#
loop_
_entity_poly.entity_id
_entity_poly.type
_entity_poly.pdbx_seq_one_letter_code
_entity_poly.pdbx_strand_id
1 'polypeptide(L)'
;RTEEFEYEEIELCRLSSLEKLGLTLCYRTDEEEDVAIYVSEVSPNSIAARDGRIREGDRILQINGQDVLDREEAMAALSGDDCRNIILLVARPEIQLEEAWLDDEHSEFLEQLKMEMLEEQQREEMELAALEEEQEKQQQREEDEKPTCSTLPHYKGSAQSIKDRKESSDVLAQIQRRLSRCLRD
;
A
#
# COMPACT_ATOMS: atom_id res chain seq x y z
N ARG A 1 -3.45 10.11 15.14
CA ARG A 1 -3.56 8.81 14.44
C ARG A 1 -2.66 9.00 13.23
N THR A 2 -1.45 8.43 13.20
CA THR A 2 -0.55 8.60 12.06
C THR A 2 -1.12 7.78 10.92
N GLU A 3 -1.75 8.45 9.96
CA GLU A 3 -2.04 7.85 8.67
C GLU A 3 -0.68 7.48 8.05
N GLU A 4 -0.45 6.20 7.86
CA GLU A 4 0.79 5.69 7.30
C GLU A 4 0.66 5.83 5.78
N PHE A 5 1.22 6.93 5.24
CA PHE A 5 1.20 7.15 3.80
C PHE A 5 2.33 6.35 3.14
N GLU A 6 2.02 5.72 2.00
CA GLU A 6 3.05 5.20 1.10
C GLU A 6 3.52 6.30 0.16
N TYR A 7 4.83 6.54 0.11
CA TYR A 7 5.42 7.55 -0.75
C TYR A 7 6.01 6.92 -2.00
N GLU A 8 5.70 7.47 -3.17
CA GLU A 8 6.28 7.03 -4.44
C GLU A 8 6.78 8.22 -5.27
N GLU A 9 7.99 8.09 -5.82
CA GLU A 9 8.57 9.04 -6.75
C GLU A 9 8.35 8.56 -8.20
N ILE A 10 7.72 9.41 -9.02
CA ILE A 10 7.28 9.07 -10.37
C ILE A 10 7.86 10.08 -11.36
N GLU A 11 8.72 9.61 -12.26
CA GLU A 11 9.21 10.40 -13.39
C GLU A 11 8.31 10.22 -14.62
N LEU A 12 7.73 11.31 -15.13
CA LEU A 12 6.96 11.37 -16.37
C LEU A 12 7.76 12.08 -17.46
N CYS A 13 7.85 11.45 -18.63
CA CYS A 13 8.58 11.99 -19.78
C CYS A 13 7.64 12.47 -20.90
N ARG A 14 7.78 13.72 -21.31
CA ARG A 14 7.19 14.29 -22.53
C ARG A 14 8.06 13.97 -23.71
N LEU A 15 7.52 13.22 -24.68
CA LEU A 15 8.20 12.95 -25.95
C LEU A 15 7.96 14.05 -26.97
N SER A 16 6.83 14.78 -26.83
CA SER A 16 6.46 15.92 -27.66
C SER A 16 5.83 17.03 -26.80
N SER A 17 5.99 18.29 -27.22
CA SER A 17 5.29 19.43 -26.60
C SER A 17 3.77 19.41 -26.84
N LEU A 18 3.28 18.56 -27.75
CA LEU A 18 1.85 18.36 -27.96
C LEU A 18 1.21 17.39 -26.96
N GLU A 19 2.02 16.59 -26.24
CA GLU A 19 1.51 15.65 -25.25
C GLU A 19 1.12 16.37 -23.95
N LYS A 20 -0.03 15.98 -23.41
CA LYS A 20 -0.48 16.44 -22.10
C LYS A 20 -0.10 15.42 -21.05
N LEU A 21 0.25 15.89 -19.85
CA LEU A 21 0.42 15.01 -18.69
C LEU A 21 -0.86 14.25 -18.37
N GLY A 22 -2.01 14.92 -18.54
CA GLY A 22 -3.35 14.35 -18.33
C GLY A 22 -3.68 14.12 -16.87
N LEU A 23 -3.28 15.06 -16.00
CA LEU A 23 -3.66 15.08 -14.59
C LEU A 23 -4.68 16.19 -14.37
N THR A 24 -5.80 15.86 -13.76
CA THR A 24 -6.74 16.82 -13.19
C THR A 24 -6.46 16.90 -11.70
N LEU A 25 -6.24 18.10 -11.17
CA LEU A 25 -5.95 18.31 -9.76
C LEU A 25 -7.14 18.93 -9.04
N CYS A 26 -7.44 18.43 -7.84
CA CYS A 26 -8.38 19.03 -6.92
C CYS A 26 -7.70 19.50 -5.63
N TYR A 27 -8.33 20.45 -4.97
CA TYR A 27 -7.84 21.08 -3.75
C TYR A 27 -8.81 20.77 -2.63
N ARG A 28 -8.24 20.35 -1.50
CA ARG A 28 -8.98 19.98 -0.31
C ARG A 28 -8.44 20.81 0.85
N THR A 29 -9.38 21.36 1.62
CA THR A 29 -9.14 22.17 2.81
C THR A 29 -9.92 21.49 3.93
N ASP A 30 -9.49 20.29 4.27
CA ASP A 30 -10.31 19.38 5.06
C ASP A 30 -10.13 19.65 6.56
N GLU A 31 -8.95 20.15 6.96
CA GLU A 31 -8.62 20.46 8.34
C GLU A 31 -7.74 21.71 8.43
N GLU A 32 -7.73 22.32 9.60
CA GLU A 32 -7.10 23.59 9.95
C GLU A 32 -5.69 23.75 9.34
N GLU A 33 -5.59 24.60 8.31
CA GLU A 33 -4.38 25.27 7.79
C GLU A 33 -3.54 24.60 6.68
N ASP A 34 -3.70 23.31 6.35
CA ASP A 34 -2.90 22.67 5.30
C ASP A 34 -3.70 22.42 4.00
N VAL A 35 -3.52 23.28 2.99
CA VAL A 35 -4.02 23.03 1.62
C VAL A 35 -3.27 21.85 1.03
N ALA A 36 -4.00 20.84 0.56
CA ALA A 36 -3.41 19.66 -0.07
C ALA A 36 -3.91 19.48 -1.50
N ILE A 37 -2.99 19.06 -2.38
CA ILE A 37 -3.22 18.88 -3.81
C ILE A 37 -3.38 17.39 -4.08
N TYR A 38 -4.50 17.00 -4.69
CA TYR A 38 -4.81 15.62 -5.02
C TYR A 38 -5.08 15.45 -6.51
N VAL A 39 -4.79 14.26 -7.02
CA VAL A 39 -5.21 13.85 -8.37
C VAL A 39 -6.67 13.43 -8.31
N SER A 40 -7.54 14.15 -9.02
CA SER A 40 -8.96 13.80 -9.13
C SER A 40 -9.26 12.94 -10.36
N GLU A 41 -8.44 13.01 -11.40
CA GLU A 41 -8.64 12.23 -12.62
C GLU A 41 -7.32 12.10 -13.37
N VAL A 42 -7.13 10.94 -14.00
CA VAL A 42 -6.06 10.70 -14.97
C VAL A 42 -6.69 10.51 -16.35
N SER A 43 -6.46 11.47 -17.26
CA SER A 43 -7.05 11.44 -18.59
C SER A 43 -6.54 10.25 -19.41
N PRO A 44 -7.40 9.52 -20.14
CA PRO A 44 -6.96 8.40 -20.99
C PRO A 44 -6.02 8.88 -22.10
N ASN A 45 -5.11 8.02 -22.54
CA ASN A 45 -4.10 8.29 -23.57
C ASN A 45 -3.11 9.44 -23.24
N SER A 46 -3.05 9.87 -21.98
CA SER A 46 -2.08 10.86 -21.50
C SER A 46 -0.74 10.22 -21.09
N ILE A 47 0.25 11.06 -20.78
CA ILE A 47 1.55 10.57 -20.26
C ILE A 47 1.35 9.84 -18.93
N ALA A 48 0.57 10.41 -18.00
CA ALA A 48 0.29 9.81 -16.71
C ALA A 48 -0.46 8.47 -16.85
N ALA A 49 -1.45 8.40 -17.75
CA ALA A 49 -2.18 7.15 -18.00
C ALA A 49 -1.31 6.05 -18.60
N ARG A 50 -0.37 6.41 -19.49
CA ARG A 50 0.55 5.46 -20.13
C ARG A 50 1.62 4.94 -19.16
N ASP A 51 2.05 5.78 -18.23
CA ASP A 51 2.94 5.37 -17.14
C ASP A 51 2.21 4.46 -16.13
N GLY A 52 0.97 4.81 -15.78
CA GLY A 52 0.06 3.97 -15.00
C GLY A 52 0.37 3.86 -13.50
N ARG A 53 1.43 4.52 -13.01
CA ARG A 53 1.76 4.56 -11.57
C ARG A 53 0.94 5.58 -10.78
N ILE A 54 0.49 6.66 -11.44
CA ILE A 54 -0.33 7.71 -10.83
C ILE A 54 -1.80 7.29 -10.87
N ARG A 55 -2.50 7.50 -9.75
CA ARG A 55 -3.90 7.12 -9.58
C ARG A 55 -4.73 8.29 -9.06
N GLU A 56 -6.04 8.20 -9.26
CA GLU A 56 -6.98 9.07 -8.57
C GLU A 56 -6.87 8.88 -7.05
N GLY A 57 -6.90 9.99 -6.31
CA GLY A 57 -6.71 10.02 -4.85
C GLY A 57 -5.26 10.24 -4.41
N ASP A 58 -4.27 10.12 -5.30
CA ASP A 58 -2.88 10.39 -4.97
C ASP A 58 -2.69 11.86 -4.53
N ARG A 59 -2.06 12.09 -3.37
CA ARG A 59 -1.68 13.42 -2.90
C ARG A 59 -0.34 13.80 -3.51
N ILE A 60 -0.27 14.90 -4.23
CA ILE A 60 1.00 15.43 -4.75
C ILE A 60 1.66 16.24 -3.64
N LEU A 61 2.89 15.84 -3.29
CA LEU A 61 3.71 16.52 -2.29
C LEU A 61 4.75 17.42 -2.94
N GLN A 62 5.42 16.91 -3.98
CA GLN A 62 6.47 17.63 -4.69
C GLN A 62 6.37 17.49 -6.19
N ILE A 63 6.81 18.54 -6.90
CA ILE A 63 6.98 18.57 -8.35
C ILE A 63 8.39 19.04 -8.64
N ASN A 64 9.18 18.21 -9.34
CA ASN A 64 10.59 18.43 -9.62
C ASN A 64 11.42 18.73 -8.35
N GLY A 65 11.09 18.05 -7.24
CA GLY A 65 11.75 18.24 -5.95
C GLY A 65 11.44 19.57 -5.26
N GLN A 66 10.40 20.29 -5.68
CA GLN A 66 9.86 21.46 -4.99
C GLN A 66 8.54 21.10 -4.32
N ASP A 67 8.41 21.40 -3.04
CA ASP A 67 7.13 21.25 -2.32
C ASP A 67 6.08 22.14 -2.98
N VAL A 68 4.89 21.59 -3.20
CA VAL A 68 3.76 22.31 -3.75
C VAL A 68 2.65 22.40 -2.72
N LEU A 69 2.39 23.61 -2.25
CA LEU A 69 1.35 23.89 -1.27
C LEU A 69 0.13 24.52 -1.93
N ASP A 70 0.34 25.27 -3.00
CA ASP A 70 -0.69 26.03 -3.68
C ASP A 70 -0.95 25.58 -5.12
N ARG A 71 -2.18 25.85 -5.57
CA ARG A 71 -2.64 25.61 -6.93
C ARG A 71 -1.72 26.25 -7.98
N GLU A 72 -1.35 27.50 -7.77
CA GLU A 72 -0.61 28.27 -8.77
C GLU A 72 0.81 27.72 -8.96
N GLU A 73 1.46 27.33 -7.87
CA GLU A 73 2.78 26.68 -7.89
C GLU A 73 2.73 25.34 -8.61
N ALA A 74 1.75 24.49 -8.28
CA ALA A 74 1.60 23.20 -8.94
C ALA A 74 1.29 23.35 -10.44
N MET A 75 0.39 24.26 -10.81
CA MET A 75 0.09 24.52 -12.23
C MET A 75 1.31 25.08 -12.96
N ALA A 76 2.07 26.00 -12.37
CA ALA A 76 3.27 26.55 -12.98
C ALA A 76 4.35 25.47 -13.19
N ALA A 77 4.59 24.63 -12.18
CA ALA A 77 5.58 23.55 -12.25
C ALA A 77 5.21 22.47 -13.28
N LEU A 78 3.92 22.13 -13.40
CA LEU A 78 3.43 21.18 -14.39
C LEU A 78 3.34 21.76 -15.80
N SER A 79 3.09 23.07 -15.95
CA SER A 79 2.91 23.73 -17.25
C SER A 79 4.20 24.23 -17.87
N GLY A 80 5.34 24.14 -17.15
CA GLY A 80 6.64 24.54 -17.68
C GLY A 80 6.97 23.83 -18.99
N ASP A 81 7.12 24.61 -20.07
CA ASP A 81 7.32 24.11 -21.44
C ASP A 81 8.73 23.51 -21.66
N ASP A 82 9.69 23.86 -20.80
CA ASP A 82 11.09 23.42 -20.91
C ASP A 82 11.38 22.08 -20.21
N CYS A 83 10.43 21.57 -19.43
CA CYS A 83 10.61 20.33 -18.67
C CYS A 83 10.11 19.14 -19.49
N ARG A 84 11.05 18.46 -20.17
CA ARG A 84 10.78 17.15 -20.79
C ARG A 84 10.48 16.08 -19.74
N ASN A 85 11.14 16.15 -18.59
CA ASN A 85 10.96 15.21 -17.51
C ASN A 85 10.33 15.95 -16.33
N ILE A 86 9.30 15.35 -15.75
CA ILE A 86 8.60 15.87 -14.58
C ILE A 86 8.62 14.78 -13.52
N ILE A 87 9.19 15.09 -12.36
CA ILE A 87 9.28 14.17 -11.23
C ILE A 87 8.19 14.56 -10.23
N LEU A 88 7.35 13.61 -9.83
CA LEU A 88 6.29 13.80 -8.84
C LEU A 88 6.59 12.94 -7.63
N LEU A 89 6.58 13.53 -6.44
CA LEU A 89 6.50 12.79 -5.19
C LEU A 89 5.04 12.73 -4.78
N VAL A 90 4.47 11.53 -4.75
CA VAL A 90 3.08 11.31 -4.35
C VAL A 90 3.01 10.56 -3.03
N ALA A 91 2.04 10.93 -2.19
CA ALA A 91 1.61 10.15 -1.03
C ALA A 91 0.29 9.47 -1.37
N ARG A 92 0.26 8.15 -1.21
CA ARG A 92 -0.94 7.35 -1.27
C ARG A 92 -1.43 7.10 0.14
N PRO A 93 -2.68 7.45 0.48
CA PRO A 93 -3.27 6.92 1.70
C PRO A 93 -3.25 5.39 1.59
N GLU A 94 -2.73 4.72 2.62
CA GLU A 94 -2.90 3.28 2.76
C GLU A 94 -4.39 2.98 2.61
N ILE A 95 -4.71 2.11 1.66
CA ILE A 95 -6.03 1.83 1.11
C ILE A 95 -7.09 1.86 2.22
N GLN A 96 -7.73 3.01 2.42
CA GLN A 96 -9.07 3.04 2.96
C GLN A 96 -9.93 2.67 1.76
N LEU A 97 -10.16 1.37 1.59
CA LEU A 97 -11.27 0.88 0.77
C LEU A 97 -12.47 1.67 1.24
N GLU A 98 -12.85 2.68 0.46
CA GLU A 98 -14.20 3.19 0.50
C GLU A 98 -15.06 1.98 0.14
N GLU A 99 -15.60 1.32 1.17
CA GLU A 99 -16.70 0.35 1.14
C GLU A 99 -17.98 0.94 0.50
N ALA A 100 -17.89 2.04 -0.25
CA ALA A 100 -19.01 2.87 -0.65
C ALA A 100 -19.33 2.85 -2.16
N TRP A 101 -18.52 2.19 -3.00
CA TRP A 101 -18.72 2.18 -4.47
C TRP A 101 -18.68 0.82 -5.15
N LEU A 102 -18.64 -0.28 -4.40
CA LEU A 102 -18.76 -1.61 -5.00
C LEU A 102 -20.25 -1.98 -5.00
N ASP A 103 -20.87 -1.98 -6.18
CA ASP A 103 -22.18 -2.63 -6.38
C ASP A 103 -22.14 -4.03 -5.74
N ASP A 104 -23.24 -4.43 -5.08
CA ASP A 104 -23.34 -5.59 -4.19
C ASP A 104 -22.71 -6.89 -4.73
N GLU A 105 -22.69 -7.08 -6.06
CA GLU A 105 -22.14 -8.27 -6.72
C GLU A 105 -20.60 -8.37 -6.66
N HIS A 106 -19.89 -7.24 -6.59
CA HIS A 106 -18.42 -7.23 -6.46
C HIS A 106 -17.94 -7.39 -5.01
N SER A 107 -18.79 -7.07 -4.03
CA SER A 107 -18.47 -7.26 -2.60
C SER A 107 -18.33 -8.74 -2.25
N GLU A 108 -19.25 -9.59 -2.73
CA GLU A 108 -19.21 -11.03 -2.45
C GLU A 108 -17.93 -11.69 -2.97
N PHE A 109 -17.46 -11.28 -4.15
CA PHE A 109 -16.24 -11.82 -4.73
C PHE A 109 -14.99 -11.43 -3.93
N LEU A 110 -14.90 -10.17 -3.50
CA LEU A 110 -13.80 -9.66 -2.69
C LEU A 110 -13.78 -10.30 -1.29
N GLU A 111 -14.96 -10.45 -0.67
CA GLU A 111 -15.10 -11.16 0.60
C GLU A 111 -14.71 -12.62 0.48
N GLN A 112 -15.13 -13.29 -0.61
CA GLN A 112 -14.77 -14.68 -0.86
C GLN A 112 -13.25 -14.83 -1.03
N LEU A 113 -12.61 -13.97 -1.81
CA LEU A 113 -11.16 -14.00 -1.98
C LEU A 113 -10.42 -13.67 -0.68
N LYS A 114 -10.98 -12.75 0.14
CA LYS A 114 -10.44 -12.40 1.46
C LYS A 114 -10.52 -13.59 2.43
N MET A 115 -11.64 -14.29 2.45
CA MET A 115 -11.80 -15.50 3.28
C MET A 115 -10.87 -16.61 2.83
N GLU A 116 -10.74 -16.88 1.53
CA GLU A 116 -9.82 -17.90 1.01
C GLU A 116 -8.37 -17.61 1.41
N MET A 117 -7.95 -16.35 1.32
CA MET A 117 -6.61 -15.92 1.73
C MET A 117 -6.36 -16.02 3.23
N LEU A 118 -7.34 -15.66 4.06
CA LEU A 118 -7.26 -15.79 5.51
C LEU A 118 -7.19 -17.27 5.95
N GLU A 119 -7.97 -18.15 5.30
CA GLU A 119 -7.95 -19.58 5.57
C GLU A 119 -6.61 -20.23 5.17
N GLU A 120 -6.02 -19.80 4.05
CA GLU A 120 -4.69 -20.25 3.62
C GLU A 120 -3.62 -19.86 4.65
N GLN A 121 -3.63 -18.60 5.09
CA GLN A 121 -2.69 -18.11 6.11
C GLN A 121 -2.85 -18.85 7.45
N GLN A 122 -4.08 -19.04 7.93
CA GLN A 122 -4.33 -19.79 9.16
C GLN A 122 -3.89 -21.25 9.06
N ARG A 123 -4.03 -21.87 7.88
CA ARG A 123 -3.55 -23.23 7.63
C ARG A 123 -2.03 -23.31 7.73
N GLU A 124 -1.32 -22.38 7.10
CA GLU A 124 0.14 -22.30 7.17
C GLU A 124 0.64 -22.08 8.60
N GLU A 125 0.00 -21.18 9.35
CA GLU A 125 0.34 -20.93 10.75
C GLU A 125 0.08 -22.16 11.63
N MET A 126 -1.03 -22.86 11.41
CA MET A 126 -1.33 -24.11 12.12
C MET A 126 -0.31 -25.21 11.80
N GLU A 127 0.12 -25.32 10.56
CA GLU A 127 1.13 -26.30 10.14
C GLU A 127 2.50 -25.99 10.76
N LEU A 128 2.91 -24.72 10.77
CA LEU A 128 4.14 -24.28 11.44
C LEU A 128 4.10 -24.55 12.94
N ALA A 129 2.98 -24.27 13.60
CA ALA A 129 2.79 -24.54 15.03
C ALA A 129 2.87 -26.04 15.35
N ALA A 130 2.30 -26.89 14.50
CA ALA A 130 2.38 -28.35 14.66
C ALA A 130 3.81 -28.87 14.52
N LEU A 131 4.58 -28.33 13.56
CA LEU A 131 6.00 -28.67 13.36
C LEU A 131 6.87 -28.20 14.53
N GLU A 132 6.60 -27.03 15.08
CA GLU A 132 7.32 -26.48 16.24
C GLU A 132 7.06 -27.34 17.48
N GLU A 133 5.79 -27.71 17.74
CA GLU A 133 5.43 -28.62 18.83
C GLU A 133 6.10 -30.01 18.67
N GLU A 134 6.21 -30.50 17.43
CA GLU A 134 6.89 -31.78 17.17
C GLU A 134 8.41 -31.68 17.36
N GLN A 135 9.04 -30.56 16.99
CA GLN A 135 10.44 -30.28 17.29
C GLN A 135 10.70 -30.17 18.79
N GLU A 136 9.85 -29.47 19.56
CA GLU A 136 9.99 -29.37 21.01
C GLU A 136 9.88 -30.75 21.69
N LYS A 137 8.95 -31.60 21.23
CA LYS A 137 8.82 -32.98 21.70
C LYS A 137 10.01 -33.87 21.31
N GLN A 138 10.68 -33.59 20.18
CA GLN A 138 11.91 -34.29 19.80
C GLN A 138 13.09 -33.82 20.65
N GLN A 139 13.23 -32.51 20.89
CA GLN A 139 14.27 -31.94 21.75
C GLN A 139 14.14 -32.39 23.21
N GLN A 140 12.92 -32.44 23.77
CA GLN A 140 12.69 -32.98 25.11
C GLN A 140 13.06 -34.47 25.22
N ARG A 141 12.81 -35.27 24.17
CA ARG A 141 13.23 -36.68 24.12
C ARG A 141 14.74 -36.84 24.02
N GLU A 142 15.45 -35.91 23.38
CA GLU A 142 16.92 -35.90 23.33
C GLU A 142 17.55 -35.35 24.63
N GLU A 143 16.88 -34.44 25.34
CA GLU A 143 17.32 -33.90 26.64
C GLU A 143 17.16 -34.90 27.79
N ASP A 144 16.11 -35.73 27.79
CA ASP A 144 15.88 -36.78 28.81
C ASP A 144 16.94 -37.90 28.79
N GLU A 145 17.76 -38.03 27.73
CA GLU A 145 18.89 -38.98 27.69
C GLU A 145 20.22 -38.40 28.21
N LYS A 146 20.28 -37.12 28.62
CA LYS A 146 21.48 -36.52 29.24
C LYS A 146 21.24 -36.18 30.70
N PRO A 147 22.12 -36.60 31.65
CA PRO A 147 21.91 -36.34 33.07
C PRO A 147 21.96 -34.84 33.36
N THR A 148 20.88 -34.32 33.94
CA THR A 148 20.61 -32.91 34.17
C THR A 148 21.48 -32.30 35.27
N CYS A 149 22.06 -31.12 35.01
CA CYS A 149 22.45 -30.16 36.04
C CYS A 149 21.82 -28.79 35.70
N SER A 150 21.21 -28.19 36.72
CA SER A 150 20.42 -26.95 36.77
C SER A 150 20.87 -25.79 35.87
N THR A 151 19.91 -25.00 35.33
CA THR A 151 19.53 -23.62 35.79
C THR A 151 18.57 -22.97 34.77
N LEU A 152 17.53 -22.28 35.26
CA LEU A 152 16.45 -21.60 34.50
C LEU A 152 16.93 -20.53 33.49
N PRO A 153 16.17 -20.29 32.41
CA PRO A 153 16.04 -18.97 31.82
C PRO A 153 14.60 -18.41 32.01
N HIS A 154 14.50 -17.22 32.61
CA HIS A 154 13.30 -16.39 32.54
C HIS A 154 13.25 -15.72 31.15
N TYR A 155 12.31 -16.13 30.30
CA TYR A 155 12.07 -15.49 29.01
C TYR A 155 11.03 -14.35 29.15
N LYS A 156 11.30 -13.23 28.47
CA LYS A 156 10.39 -12.08 28.33
C LYS A 156 9.24 -12.42 27.39
N GLY A 157 8.03 -11.95 27.70
CA GLY A 157 6.91 -11.98 26.76
C GLY A 157 5.83 -10.97 27.13
N SER A 158 5.76 -9.85 26.40
CA SER A 158 4.54 -9.07 26.21
C SER A 158 4.76 -8.06 25.10
N ALA A 159 4.30 -8.42 23.89
CA ALA A 159 4.08 -7.51 22.79
C ALA A 159 2.95 -8.07 21.91
N GLN A 160 1.74 -8.09 22.45
CA GLN A 160 0.50 -8.27 21.69
C GLN A 160 -0.27 -6.97 21.77
N SER A 161 -0.23 -6.15 20.70
CA SER A 161 -1.26 -5.15 20.40
C SER A 161 -1.09 -4.41 19.04
N ILE A 162 -0.17 -4.81 18.15
CA ILE A 162 0.09 -4.08 16.88
C ILE A 162 -0.13 -4.93 15.62
N LYS A 163 -0.36 -6.25 15.74
CA LYS A 163 -0.41 -7.17 14.59
C LYS A 163 -1.72 -7.14 13.81
N ASP A 164 -2.87 -6.97 14.48
CA ASP A 164 -4.19 -7.11 13.85
C ASP A 164 -4.51 -6.05 12.77
N ARG A 165 -3.89 -4.85 12.85
CA ARG A 165 -4.09 -3.82 11.81
C ARG A 165 -3.20 -4.03 10.59
N LYS A 166 -2.00 -4.58 10.79
CA LYS A 166 -1.02 -4.77 9.71
C LYS A 166 -1.38 -5.97 8.84
N GLU A 167 -1.87 -7.05 9.45
CA GLU A 167 -2.37 -8.22 8.75
C GLU A 167 -3.56 -7.89 7.84
N SER A 168 -4.49 -7.02 8.28
CA SER A 168 -5.60 -6.59 7.42
C SER A 168 -5.13 -5.74 6.23
N SER A 169 -4.08 -4.93 6.38
CA SER A 169 -3.50 -4.14 5.27
C SER A 169 -2.81 -5.06 4.25
N ASP A 170 -2.03 -6.03 4.74
CA ASP A 170 -1.29 -6.98 3.90
C ASP A 170 -2.21 -7.90 3.07
N VAL A 171 -3.29 -8.40 3.67
CA VAL A 171 -4.29 -9.26 2.99
C VAL A 171 -4.98 -8.50 1.85
N LEU A 172 -5.36 -7.24 2.09
CA LEU A 172 -6.01 -6.41 1.07
C LEU A 172 -5.07 -6.07 -0.10
N ALA A 173 -3.81 -5.74 0.20
CA ALA A 173 -2.79 -5.52 -0.82
C ALA A 173 -2.50 -6.78 -1.65
N GLN A 174 -2.68 -7.98 -1.08
CA GLN A 174 -2.45 -9.25 -1.75
C GLN A 174 -3.65 -9.68 -2.63
N ILE A 175 -4.88 -9.42 -2.17
CA ILE A 175 -6.11 -9.55 -2.97
C ILE A 175 -6.02 -8.68 -4.24
N GLN A 176 -5.64 -7.41 -4.08
CA GLN A 176 -5.52 -6.48 -5.21
C GLN A 176 -4.42 -6.91 -6.20
N ARG A 177 -3.30 -7.46 -5.70
CA ARG A 177 -2.24 -8.05 -6.54
C ARG A 177 -2.69 -9.28 -7.32
N ARG A 178 -3.61 -10.11 -6.77
CA ARG A 178 -4.20 -11.25 -7.49
C ARG A 178 -5.19 -10.77 -8.55
N LEU A 179 -6.10 -9.87 -8.20
CA LEU A 179 -7.06 -9.25 -9.14
C LEU A 179 -6.36 -8.58 -10.33
N SER A 180 -5.29 -7.84 -10.07
CA SER A 180 -4.50 -7.15 -11.10
C SER A 180 -3.75 -8.10 -12.06
N ARG A 181 -3.62 -9.39 -11.72
CA ARG A 181 -3.06 -10.42 -12.61
C ARG A 181 -4.16 -11.10 -13.42
N CYS A 182 -5.32 -11.36 -12.82
CA CYS A 182 -6.47 -11.96 -13.50
C CYS A 182 -7.04 -11.07 -14.63
N LEU A 183 -6.84 -9.76 -14.58
CA LEU A 183 -7.27 -8.81 -15.62
C LEU A 183 -6.27 -8.65 -16.78
N ARG A 184 -5.14 -9.38 -16.77
CA ARG A 184 -4.09 -9.31 -17.81
C ARG A 184 -4.02 -10.54 -18.73
N ASP A 185 -4.84 -11.56 -18.46
CA ASP A 185 -5.01 -12.76 -19.30
C ASP A 185 -6.40 -12.75 -19.96
#